data_AF-A0A1T5JP38-F1
#
_entry.id   AF-A0A1T5JP38-F1
#
_cell.length_a   1.000
_cell.length_b   1.000
_cell.length_c   1.000
_cell.angle_alpha   90.00
_cell.angle_beta   90.00
_cell.angle_gamma   90.00
#
_symmetry.space_group_name_H-M   'P 1'
#
loop_
_entity.id
_entity.type
_entity.pdbx_description
1 polymer ?
#
loop_
_entity_poly.entity_id
_entity_poly.type
_entity_poly.pdbx_seq_one_letter_code
_entity_poly.pdbx_strand_id
1 'polypeptide(L)'
;MKILYLHGFASSGNNGSVKLLRSLLPDVEFISPDIPVEPAEALPFLQELCAKEDPDLVIGTSMGGMYAEQLTGRYRILVNPAFQLAESLLKNNGLGRQEFHNPRVDGQTSFLVTKGLLEAFRECSARCFSKIEDDKVYGLFGIHDTIVHTWDIFCSHYTNAIRFDGEHYMNDSTILHSVLPLIRKIRDVLEGRRRPVMYIGLETLEGVNSSVKAFRQLASVYDVYVVAGPRYNDPGTWGDPVRWSESNLGVDAWNKVIATRNRGLLLGDYFIARDPEDGGLEDFMGTVIEFGSEQFHIWEDVLTFFERLGGQ
;
A
#
# COMPACT_ATOMS: atom_id res chain seq x y z
N MET A 1 7.55 -8.68 -14.21
CA MET A 1 7.46 -8.71 -12.74
C MET A 1 6.74 -9.98 -12.32
N LYS A 2 7.25 -10.66 -11.30
CA LYS A 2 6.65 -11.85 -10.68
C LYS A 2 6.31 -11.56 -9.21
N ILE A 3 5.08 -11.88 -8.81
CA ILE A 3 4.55 -11.65 -7.46
C ILE A 3 4.17 -12.98 -6.82
N LEU A 4 4.71 -13.23 -5.62
CA LEU A 4 4.22 -14.30 -4.74
C LEU A 4 3.20 -13.72 -3.76
N TYR A 5 1.97 -14.21 -3.82
CA TYR A 5 0.90 -13.82 -2.91
C TYR A 5 0.67 -14.90 -1.84
N LEU A 6 0.70 -14.49 -0.57
CA LEU A 6 0.51 -15.34 0.60
C LEU A 6 -0.80 -15.01 1.28
N HIS A 7 -1.71 -15.97 1.30
CA HIS A 7 -3.05 -15.81 1.86
C HIS A 7 -3.05 -15.84 3.40
N GLY A 8 -4.13 -15.33 4.00
CA GLY A 8 -4.36 -15.37 5.44
C GLY A 8 -4.74 -16.75 5.97
N PHE A 9 -4.88 -16.85 7.30
CA PHE A 9 -5.30 -18.07 7.98
C PHE A 9 -6.64 -18.58 7.45
N ALA A 10 -6.80 -19.90 7.35
CA ALA A 10 -7.99 -20.57 6.79
C ALA A 10 -8.39 -20.15 5.35
N SER A 11 -7.56 -19.39 4.62
CA SER A 11 -7.75 -19.15 3.19
C SER A 11 -6.95 -20.15 2.34
N SER A 12 -6.91 -19.93 1.03
CA SER A 12 -6.17 -20.74 0.08
C SER A 12 -5.56 -19.88 -1.03
N GLY A 13 -4.74 -20.50 -1.88
CA GLY A 13 -4.15 -19.87 -3.06
C GLY A 13 -5.20 -19.42 -4.09
N ASN A 14 -6.44 -19.92 -3.99
CA ASN A 14 -7.57 -19.59 -4.85
C ASN A 14 -8.53 -18.56 -4.20
N ASN A 15 -8.00 -17.45 -3.68
CA ASN A 15 -8.79 -16.37 -3.10
C ASN A 15 -9.16 -15.28 -4.13
N GLY A 16 -10.21 -14.51 -3.82
CA GLY A 16 -10.74 -13.46 -4.70
C GLY A 16 -9.76 -12.30 -4.95
N SER A 17 -8.94 -11.94 -3.95
CA SER A 17 -7.99 -10.83 -4.06
C SER A 17 -6.94 -11.08 -5.15
N VAL A 18 -6.42 -12.30 -5.25
CA VAL A 18 -5.47 -12.67 -6.32
C VAL A 18 -6.12 -12.65 -7.70
N LYS A 19 -7.40 -13.03 -7.81
CA LYS A 19 -8.13 -12.97 -9.08
C LYS A 19 -8.30 -11.54 -9.56
N LEU A 20 -8.65 -10.62 -8.67
CA LEU A 20 -8.74 -9.20 -8.99
C LEU A 20 -7.37 -8.60 -9.34
N LEU A 21 -6.32 -8.92 -8.57
CA LEU A 21 -4.97 -8.44 -8.89
C LEU A 21 -4.49 -8.92 -10.25
N ARG A 22 -4.76 -10.18 -10.62
CA ARG A 22 -4.45 -10.73 -11.96
C ARG A 22 -5.21 -10.02 -13.08
N SER A 23 -6.47 -9.61 -12.86
CA SER A 23 -7.22 -8.87 -13.88
C SER A 23 -6.74 -7.43 -14.04
N LEU A 24 -6.30 -6.79 -12.95
CA LEU A 24 -5.77 -5.42 -12.94
C LEU A 24 -4.34 -5.31 -13.46
N LEU A 25 -3.55 -6.40 -13.39
CA LEU A 25 -2.15 -6.47 -13.78
C LEU A 25 -1.90 -7.70 -14.68
N PRO A 26 -2.45 -7.71 -15.91
CA PRO A 26 -2.40 -8.89 -16.79
C PRO A 26 -0.98 -9.23 -17.28
N ASP A 27 -0.04 -8.29 -17.18
CA ASP A 27 1.37 -8.45 -17.55
C ASP A 27 2.26 -8.93 -16.38
N VAL A 28 1.67 -9.14 -15.20
CA VAL A 28 2.37 -9.61 -14.00
C VAL A 28 2.09 -11.08 -13.76
N GLU A 29 3.15 -11.86 -13.53
CA GLU A 29 3.01 -13.26 -13.16
C GLU A 29 2.69 -13.40 -11.67
N PHE A 30 1.56 -14.03 -11.33
CA PHE A 30 1.13 -14.22 -9.94
C PHE A 30 1.21 -15.70 -9.51
N ILE A 31 2.01 -15.96 -8.50
CA ILE A 31 2.11 -17.24 -7.80
C ILE A 31 1.34 -17.12 -6.48
N SER A 32 0.43 -18.05 -6.22
CA SER A 32 -0.42 -18.04 -5.02
C SER A 32 -0.67 -19.48 -4.60
N PRO A 33 0.24 -20.08 -3.81
CA PRO A 33 0.14 -21.48 -3.40
C PRO A 33 -0.90 -21.63 -2.28
N ASP A 34 -1.35 -22.86 -2.08
CA ASP A 34 -1.98 -23.24 -0.82
C ASP A 34 -0.89 -23.41 0.24
N ILE A 35 -0.92 -22.58 1.28
CA ILE A 35 0.06 -22.65 2.37
C ILE A 35 -0.29 -23.87 3.25
N PRO A 36 0.69 -24.71 3.63
CA PRO A 36 0.50 -25.77 4.63
C PRO A 36 -0.07 -25.22 5.94
N VAL A 37 -0.88 -26.03 6.64
CA VAL A 37 -1.47 -25.60 7.92
C VAL A 37 -0.41 -25.50 9.02
N GLU A 38 0.53 -26.44 9.04
CA GLU A 38 1.57 -26.54 10.05
C GLU A 38 2.71 -25.53 9.78
N PRO A 39 2.98 -24.56 10.68
CA PRO A 39 4.02 -23.56 10.47
C PRO A 39 5.43 -24.12 10.25
N ALA A 40 5.73 -25.25 10.88
CA ALA A 40 7.00 -25.95 10.70
C ALA A 40 7.20 -26.48 9.27
N GLU A 41 6.12 -26.70 8.52
CA GLU A 41 6.14 -27.08 7.10
C GLU A 41 6.00 -25.85 6.19
N ALA A 42 5.13 -24.91 6.58
CA ALA A 42 4.78 -23.75 5.77
C ALA A 42 5.97 -22.82 5.49
N LEU A 43 6.75 -22.44 6.51
CA LEU A 43 7.85 -21.51 6.29
C LEU A 43 8.96 -22.10 5.41
N PRO A 44 9.46 -23.34 5.65
CA PRO A 44 10.41 -23.98 4.74
C PRO A 44 9.87 -24.12 3.30
N PHE A 45 8.60 -24.51 3.14
CA PHE A 45 7.95 -24.58 1.84
C PHE A 45 7.98 -23.22 1.11
N LEU A 46 7.64 -22.14 1.81
CA LEU A 46 7.64 -20.79 1.22
C LEU A 46 9.04 -20.28 0.90
N GLN A 47 10.04 -20.63 1.72
CA GLN A 47 11.45 -20.32 1.46
C GLN A 47 11.96 -21.05 0.21
N GLU A 48 11.65 -22.35 0.07
CA GLU A 48 11.99 -23.14 -1.11
C GLU A 48 11.28 -22.58 -2.36
N LEU A 49 10.01 -22.23 -2.24
CA LEU A 49 9.26 -21.61 -3.34
C LEU A 49 9.87 -20.27 -3.76
N CYS A 50 10.28 -19.44 -2.81
CA CYS A 50 11.00 -18.19 -3.12
C CYS A 50 12.34 -18.44 -3.80
N ALA A 51 13.09 -19.46 -3.38
CA ALA A 51 14.37 -19.81 -3.99
C ALA A 51 14.21 -20.35 -5.42
N LYS A 52 13.14 -21.11 -5.67
CA LYS A 52 12.82 -21.68 -6.98
C LYS A 52 12.27 -20.65 -7.96
N GLU A 53 11.31 -19.86 -7.52
CA GLU A 53 10.53 -18.99 -8.40
C GLU A 53 11.12 -17.58 -8.51
N ASP A 54 11.96 -17.18 -7.56
CA ASP A 54 12.62 -15.88 -7.45
C ASP A 54 11.66 -14.68 -7.69
N PRO A 55 10.61 -14.52 -6.84
CA PRO A 55 9.66 -13.44 -7.02
C PRO A 55 10.29 -12.08 -6.70
N ASP A 56 9.97 -11.08 -7.54
CA ASP A 56 10.40 -9.69 -7.35
C ASP A 56 9.75 -9.06 -6.10
N LEU A 57 8.50 -9.45 -5.82
CA LEU A 57 7.66 -8.94 -4.74
C LEU A 57 6.89 -10.07 -4.07
N VAL A 58 6.84 -10.06 -2.75
CA VAL A 58 5.93 -10.88 -1.94
C VAL A 58 4.83 -10.00 -1.35
N ILE A 59 3.58 -10.42 -1.48
CA ILE A 59 2.45 -9.78 -0.83
C ILE A 59 1.86 -10.78 0.15
N GLY A 60 1.78 -10.42 1.43
CA GLY A 60 1.21 -11.29 2.46
C GLY A 60 0.08 -10.61 3.22
N THR A 61 -1.02 -11.32 3.41
CA THR A 61 -2.18 -10.80 4.18
C THR A 61 -2.38 -11.56 5.48
N SER A 62 -2.59 -10.86 6.60
CA SER A 62 -2.81 -11.50 7.92
C SER A 62 -1.68 -12.50 8.25
N MET A 63 -1.96 -13.80 8.41
CA MET A 63 -0.95 -14.87 8.54
C MET A 63 0.08 -14.87 7.40
N GLY A 64 -0.35 -14.65 6.15
CA GLY A 64 0.54 -14.52 5.01
C GLY A 64 1.51 -13.34 5.16
N GLY A 65 1.10 -12.26 5.85
CA GLY A 65 1.96 -11.13 6.18
C GLY A 65 3.06 -11.48 7.19
N MET A 66 2.73 -12.32 8.18
CA MET A 66 3.72 -12.87 9.12
C MET A 66 4.77 -13.73 8.40
N TYR A 67 4.36 -14.58 7.44
CA TYR A 67 5.32 -15.34 6.64
C TYR A 67 6.10 -14.46 5.67
N ALA A 68 5.43 -13.55 4.97
CA ALA A 68 6.05 -12.66 3.99
C ALA A 68 7.18 -11.84 4.62
N GLU A 69 7.00 -11.35 5.85
CA GLU A 69 8.04 -10.64 6.60
C GLU A 69 9.36 -11.43 6.67
N GLN A 70 9.28 -12.74 6.90
CA GLN A 70 10.43 -13.64 7.04
C GLN A 70 11.10 -14.03 5.70
N LEU A 71 10.50 -13.68 4.56
CA LEU A 71 11.01 -14.01 3.21
C LEU A 71 11.95 -12.91 2.67
N THR A 72 13.08 -12.74 3.33
CA THR A 72 14.08 -11.67 3.09
C THR A 72 14.71 -11.69 1.69
N GLY A 73 15.33 -10.57 1.29
CA GLY A 73 16.06 -10.39 0.04
C GLY A 73 15.27 -9.72 -1.09
N ARG A 74 13.97 -9.48 -0.88
CA ARG A 74 13.03 -8.97 -1.89
C ARG A 74 12.05 -7.97 -1.31
N TYR A 75 11.35 -7.25 -2.19
CA TYR A 75 10.27 -6.36 -1.77
C TYR A 75 9.13 -7.15 -1.14
N ARG A 76 8.52 -6.58 -0.10
CA ARG A 76 7.41 -7.17 0.65
C ARG A 76 6.35 -6.13 0.94
N ILE A 77 5.09 -6.45 0.63
CA ILE A 77 3.92 -5.72 1.11
C ILE A 77 3.19 -6.60 2.12
N LEU A 78 3.09 -6.13 3.35
CA LEU A 78 2.43 -6.81 4.45
C LEU A 78 1.10 -6.12 4.73
N VAL A 79 -0.03 -6.76 4.44
CA VAL A 79 -1.35 -6.18 4.68
C VAL A 79 -1.94 -6.78 5.94
N ASN A 80 -2.21 -5.92 6.93
CA ASN A 80 -2.72 -6.28 8.25
C ASN A 80 -1.98 -7.50 8.86
N PRO A 81 -0.62 -7.49 8.93
CA PRO A 81 0.16 -8.69 9.25
C PRO A 81 -0.11 -9.21 10.67
N ALA A 82 -0.37 -10.51 10.79
CA ALA A 82 -0.69 -11.17 12.05
C ALA A 82 0.57 -11.69 12.78
N PHE A 83 1.44 -10.80 13.25
CA PHE A 83 2.67 -11.17 13.98
C PHE A 83 2.42 -11.85 15.34
N GLN A 84 1.18 -11.88 15.81
CA GLN A 84 0.76 -12.54 17.06
C GLN A 84 -0.45 -13.45 16.77
N LEU A 85 -0.38 -14.23 15.69
CA LEU A 85 -1.52 -15.00 15.18
C LEU A 85 -2.06 -15.99 16.21
N ALA A 86 -1.19 -16.64 17.00
CA ALA A 86 -1.61 -17.63 17.99
C ALA A 86 -2.55 -17.01 19.05
N GLU A 87 -2.24 -15.79 19.50
CA GLU A 87 -3.02 -15.02 20.45
C GLU A 87 -4.35 -14.57 19.83
N SER A 88 -4.33 -14.06 18.60
CA SER A 88 -5.53 -13.68 17.85
C SER A 88 -6.47 -14.87 17.63
N LEU A 89 -5.95 -16.04 17.24
CA LEU A 89 -6.74 -17.25 17.02
C LEU A 89 -7.35 -17.78 18.33
N LEU A 90 -6.58 -17.80 19.41
CA LEU A 90 -7.09 -18.24 20.70
C LEU A 90 -8.25 -17.36 21.19
N LYS A 91 -8.17 -16.05 20.95
CA LYS A 91 -9.21 -15.08 21.33
C LYS A 91 -10.46 -15.16 20.46
N ASN A 92 -10.29 -15.30 19.14
CA ASN A 92 -11.38 -15.12 18.17
C ASN A 92 -12.01 -16.44 17.69
N ASN A 93 -11.23 -17.51 17.58
CA ASN A 93 -11.66 -18.77 16.95
C ASN A 93 -11.67 -19.95 17.94
N GLY A 94 -10.81 -19.91 18.95
CA GLY A 94 -10.63 -21.00 19.90
C GLY A 94 -9.98 -22.24 19.29
N LEU A 95 -10.01 -23.34 20.05
CA LEU A 95 -9.53 -24.65 19.59
C LEU A 95 -10.66 -25.41 18.90
N GLY A 96 -10.32 -26.28 17.95
CA GLY A 96 -11.27 -27.14 17.26
C GLY A 96 -11.20 -27.05 15.74
N ARG A 97 -12.21 -27.62 15.09
CA ARG A 97 -12.29 -27.71 13.63
C ARG A 97 -12.52 -26.33 13.04
N GLN A 98 -11.73 -25.97 12.03
CA GLN A 98 -11.89 -24.77 11.23
C GLN A 98 -12.08 -25.16 9.77
N GLU A 99 -12.98 -24.45 9.07
CA GLU A 99 -13.23 -24.64 7.64
C GLU A 99 -12.36 -23.68 6.84
N PHE A 100 -11.86 -24.15 5.69
CA PHE A 100 -11.23 -23.25 4.73
C PHE A 100 -12.30 -22.38 4.06
N HIS A 101 -12.00 -21.09 3.89
CA HIS A 101 -12.88 -20.12 3.24
C HIS A 101 -12.93 -20.26 1.72
N ASN A 102 -11.92 -20.92 1.14
CA ASN A 102 -11.76 -21.10 -0.29
C ASN A 102 -11.33 -22.56 -0.59
N PRO A 103 -11.70 -23.11 -1.75
CA PRO A 103 -11.27 -24.45 -2.14
C PRO A 103 -9.74 -24.55 -2.19
N ARG A 104 -9.21 -25.66 -1.68
CA ARG A 104 -7.80 -26.04 -1.79
C ARG A 104 -7.58 -26.99 -2.96
N VAL A 105 -6.37 -26.97 -3.50
CA VAL A 105 -5.89 -27.85 -4.57
C VAL A 105 -5.87 -29.31 -4.12
N ASP A 106 -5.53 -29.56 -2.85
CA ASP A 106 -5.51 -30.90 -2.25
C ASP A 106 -6.91 -31.43 -1.87
N GLY A 107 -7.96 -30.63 -2.08
CA GLY A 107 -9.34 -30.99 -1.76
C GLY A 107 -9.69 -30.95 -0.27
N GLN A 108 -8.77 -30.56 0.62
CA GLN A 108 -9.08 -30.41 2.04
C GLN A 108 -10.06 -29.25 2.25
N THR A 109 -11.13 -29.51 3.00
CA THR A 109 -12.16 -28.50 3.31
C THR A 109 -12.01 -27.90 4.70
N SER A 110 -11.20 -28.53 5.56
CA SER A 110 -11.07 -28.16 6.97
C SER A 110 -9.77 -28.66 7.58
N PHE A 111 -9.41 -28.10 8.72
CA PHE A 111 -8.29 -28.54 9.55
C PHE A 111 -8.60 -28.37 11.03
N LEU A 112 -7.74 -28.90 11.91
CA LEU A 112 -7.92 -28.83 13.36
C LEU A 112 -6.96 -27.83 13.99
N VAL A 113 -7.49 -26.85 14.70
CA VAL A 113 -6.70 -25.95 15.55
C VAL A 113 -6.50 -26.60 16.91
N THR A 114 -5.27 -27.04 17.15
CA THR A 114 -4.85 -27.65 18.41
C THR A 114 -3.96 -26.69 19.21
N LYS A 115 -3.72 -27.00 20.48
CA LYS A 115 -2.72 -26.27 21.28
C LYS A 115 -1.32 -26.36 20.67
N GLY A 116 -0.98 -27.51 20.08
CA GLY A 116 0.30 -27.71 19.39
C GLY A 116 0.44 -26.80 18.18
N LEU A 117 -0.62 -26.66 17.37
CA LEU A 117 -0.62 -25.75 16.23
C LEU A 117 -0.43 -24.29 16.66
N LEU A 118 -1.11 -23.86 17.73
CA LEU A 118 -0.92 -22.50 18.26
C LEU A 118 0.52 -22.27 18.75
N GLU A 119 1.13 -23.27 19.40
CA GLU A 119 2.52 -23.17 19.84
C GLU A 119 3.49 -23.10 18.66
N ALA A 120 3.28 -23.90 17.62
CA ALA A 120 4.07 -23.82 16.39
C ALA A 120 3.96 -22.44 15.72
N PHE A 121 2.76 -21.81 15.74
CA PHE A 121 2.60 -20.43 15.28
C PHE A 121 3.36 -19.43 16.15
N ARG A 122 3.41 -19.60 17.48
CA ARG A 122 4.21 -18.74 18.36
C ARG A 122 5.70 -18.85 18.04
N GLU A 123 6.21 -20.07 17.93
CA GLU A 123 7.61 -20.32 17.60
C GLU A 123 7.99 -19.73 16.23
N CYS A 124 7.09 -19.85 15.24
CA CYS A 124 7.29 -19.26 13.92
C CYS A 124 7.22 -17.73 13.95
N SER A 125 6.28 -17.15 14.70
CA SER A 125 6.11 -15.69 14.83
C SER A 125 7.29 -15.05 15.57
N ALA A 126 7.88 -15.76 16.54
CA ALA A 126 9.04 -15.30 17.29
C ALA A 126 10.31 -15.11 16.43
N ARG A 127 10.31 -15.63 15.19
CA ARG A 127 11.41 -15.47 14.21
C ARG A 127 11.19 -14.30 13.26
N CYS A 128 10.00 -13.68 13.27
CA CYS A 128 9.77 -12.42 12.56
C CYS A 128 10.79 -11.37 13.01
N PHE A 129 11.12 -10.45 12.12
CA PHE A 129 12.06 -9.34 12.39
C PHE A 129 13.51 -9.78 12.67
N SER A 130 13.85 -11.05 12.40
CA SER A 130 15.22 -11.57 12.54
C SER A 130 16.23 -10.91 11.60
N LYS A 131 15.75 -10.35 10.48
CA LYS A 131 16.55 -9.54 9.55
C LYS A 131 15.71 -8.40 8.97
N ILE A 132 16.09 -7.18 9.31
CA ILE A 132 15.40 -5.95 8.89
C ILE A 132 15.99 -5.46 7.55
N GLU A 133 15.13 -5.26 6.56
CA GLU A 133 15.45 -4.65 5.26
C GLU A 133 14.45 -3.51 5.01
N ASP A 134 14.65 -2.42 5.74
CA ASP A 134 13.70 -1.33 5.90
C ASP A 134 13.23 -0.69 4.59
N ASP A 135 14.15 -0.57 3.62
CA ASP A 135 13.89 -0.03 2.28
C ASP A 135 13.00 -0.92 1.40
N LYS A 136 12.76 -2.17 1.80
CA LYS A 136 12.06 -3.18 0.99
C LYS A 136 10.75 -3.69 1.58
N VAL A 137 10.47 -3.39 2.85
CA VAL A 137 9.26 -3.86 3.53
C VAL A 137 8.30 -2.71 3.69
N TYR A 138 7.05 -2.89 3.25
CA TYR A 138 5.97 -1.95 3.42
C TYR A 138 4.83 -2.60 4.21
N GLY A 139 4.29 -1.91 5.21
CA GLY A 139 3.15 -2.36 5.99
C GLY A 139 1.91 -1.53 5.66
N LEU A 140 0.82 -2.19 5.28
CA LEU A 140 -0.49 -1.58 5.08
C LEU A 140 -1.42 -1.98 6.24
N PHE A 141 -2.01 -0.98 6.91
CA PHE A 141 -2.84 -1.17 8.08
C PHE A 141 -4.21 -0.50 7.94
N GLY A 142 -5.26 -1.30 7.95
CA GLY A 142 -6.64 -0.82 7.87
C GLY A 142 -7.05 -0.10 9.15
N ILE A 143 -7.54 1.14 9.04
CA ILE A 143 -8.00 1.91 10.21
C ILE A 143 -9.26 1.35 10.87
N HIS A 144 -9.96 0.44 10.19
CA HIS A 144 -11.14 -0.27 10.68
C HIS A 144 -10.87 -1.76 10.95
N ASP A 145 -9.61 -2.20 10.97
CA ASP A 145 -9.25 -3.55 11.40
C ASP A 145 -9.58 -3.72 12.89
N THR A 146 -10.33 -4.76 13.24
CA THR A 146 -10.72 -5.12 14.61
C THR A 146 -10.17 -6.49 15.06
N ILE A 147 -9.40 -7.15 14.20
CA ILE A 147 -8.91 -8.53 14.38
C ILE A 147 -7.42 -8.52 14.74
N VAL A 148 -6.63 -7.71 14.03
CA VAL A 148 -5.17 -7.66 14.18
C VAL A 148 -4.72 -6.22 14.37
N HIS A 149 -3.95 -5.98 15.44
CA HIS A 149 -3.45 -4.64 15.80
C HIS A 149 -1.94 -4.70 16.00
N THR A 150 -1.21 -4.69 14.90
CA THR A 150 0.26 -4.88 14.88
C THR A 150 1.02 -3.66 14.37
N TRP A 151 0.37 -2.50 14.27
CA TRP A 151 0.99 -1.24 13.84
C TRP A 151 2.24 -0.92 14.66
N ASP A 152 2.13 -0.89 15.99
CA ASP A 152 3.25 -0.52 16.86
C ASP A 152 4.41 -1.52 16.77
N ILE A 153 4.10 -2.81 16.61
CA ILE A 153 5.10 -3.86 16.41
C ILE A 153 5.84 -3.64 15.07
N PHE A 154 5.11 -3.35 14.00
CA PHE A 154 5.74 -3.08 12.71
C PHE A 154 6.61 -1.82 12.76
N CYS A 155 6.09 -0.73 13.33
CA CYS A 155 6.76 0.56 13.43
C CYS A 155 8.01 0.54 14.34
N SER A 156 8.15 -0.44 15.25
CA SER A 156 9.40 -0.62 16.00
C SER A 156 10.54 -1.20 15.17
N HIS A 157 10.25 -1.70 13.96
CA HIS A 157 11.22 -2.36 13.09
C HIS A 157 11.36 -1.72 11.70
N TYR A 158 10.28 -1.12 11.17
CA TYR A 158 10.19 -0.63 9.80
C TYR A 158 9.58 0.78 9.74
N THR A 159 10.10 1.66 8.87
CA THR A 159 9.59 3.03 8.69
C THR A 159 8.44 3.12 7.70
N ASN A 160 8.32 2.16 6.78
CA ASN A 160 7.37 2.18 5.69
C ASN A 160 5.98 1.67 6.11
N ALA A 161 5.40 2.27 7.15
CA ALA A 161 4.08 1.96 7.65
C ALA A 161 3.04 2.93 7.07
N ILE A 162 1.97 2.39 6.50
CA ILE A 162 0.94 3.16 5.79
C ILE A 162 -0.44 2.74 6.31
N ARG A 163 -1.27 3.73 6.66
CA ARG A 163 -2.67 3.50 6.98
C ARG A 163 -3.53 3.59 5.74
N PHE A 164 -4.59 2.79 5.68
CA PHE A 164 -5.61 2.89 4.64
C PHE A 164 -7.01 2.81 5.23
N ASP A 165 -7.98 3.40 4.52
CA ASP A 165 -9.39 3.26 4.83
C ASP A 165 -9.88 1.85 4.46
N GLY A 166 -9.99 0.98 5.45
CA GLY A 166 -10.45 -0.38 5.27
C GLY A 166 -10.33 -1.25 6.53
N GLU A 167 -10.87 -2.47 6.42
CA GLU A 167 -10.99 -3.45 7.50
C GLU A 167 -9.84 -4.47 7.49
N HIS A 168 -9.98 -5.57 8.25
CA HIS A 168 -9.01 -6.66 8.27
C HIS A 168 -8.89 -7.37 6.91
N TYR A 169 -10.04 -7.71 6.31
CA TYR A 169 -10.10 -8.39 5.04
C TYR A 169 -10.09 -7.39 3.89
N MET A 170 -9.25 -7.62 2.89
CA MET A 170 -9.18 -6.76 1.73
C MET A 170 -10.42 -6.94 0.85
N ASN A 171 -11.07 -5.83 0.52
CA ASN A 171 -12.08 -5.76 -0.52
C ASN A 171 -11.51 -5.10 -1.80
N ASP A 172 -12.33 -4.99 -2.83
CA ASP A 172 -11.94 -4.40 -4.12
C ASP A 172 -11.41 -2.97 -3.97
N SER A 173 -12.01 -2.17 -3.08
CA SER A 173 -11.57 -0.80 -2.79
C SER A 173 -10.16 -0.77 -2.19
N THR A 174 -9.89 -1.62 -1.20
CA THR A 174 -8.55 -1.76 -0.60
C THR A 174 -7.51 -2.16 -1.65
N ILE A 175 -7.86 -3.10 -2.53
CA ILE A 175 -6.95 -3.53 -3.60
C ILE A 175 -6.68 -2.40 -4.57
N LEU A 176 -7.71 -1.72 -5.07
CA LEU A 176 -7.59 -0.64 -6.06
C LEU A 176 -6.88 0.60 -5.54
N HIS A 177 -7.13 0.98 -4.28
CA HIS A 177 -6.70 2.27 -3.73
C HIS A 177 -5.56 2.18 -2.72
N SER A 178 -5.16 0.98 -2.30
CA SER A 178 -4.07 0.81 -1.32
C SER A 178 -2.99 -0.14 -1.81
N VAL A 179 -3.36 -1.36 -2.22
CA VAL A 179 -2.36 -2.37 -2.63
C VAL A 179 -1.80 -2.06 -4.02
N LEU A 180 -2.67 -1.81 -5.00
CA LEU A 180 -2.28 -1.58 -6.40
C LEU A 180 -1.35 -0.35 -6.57
N PRO A 181 -1.60 0.82 -5.93
CA PRO A 181 -0.66 1.94 -5.97
C PRO A 181 0.74 1.56 -5.50
N LEU A 182 0.83 0.78 -4.42
CA LEU A 182 2.10 0.36 -3.86
C LEU A 182 2.82 -0.66 -4.73
N ILE A 183 2.09 -1.62 -5.35
CA ILE A 183 2.67 -2.51 -6.36
C ILE A 183 3.28 -1.70 -7.50
N ARG A 184 2.55 -0.70 -8.03
CA ARG A 184 3.03 0.16 -9.12
C ARG A 184 4.28 0.94 -8.71
N LYS A 185 4.31 1.51 -7.51
CA LYS A 185 5.49 2.20 -6.96
C LYS A 185 6.71 1.28 -6.90
N ILE A 186 6.56 0.06 -6.37
CA ILE A 186 7.65 -0.91 -6.28
C ILE A 186 8.10 -1.34 -7.69
N ARG A 187 7.15 -1.56 -8.60
CA ARG A 187 7.44 -1.89 -10.00
C ARG A 187 8.25 -0.79 -10.68
N ASP A 188 7.90 0.48 -10.50
CA ASP A 188 8.66 1.60 -11.09
C ASP A 188 10.11 1.61 -10.59
N VAL A 189 10.34 1.33 -9.30
CA VAL A 189 11.68 1.22 -8.72
C VAL A 189 12.46 0.06 -9.36
N LEU A 190 11.83 -1.12 -9.47
CA LEU A 190 12.44 -2.31 -10.05
C LEU A 190 12.78 -2.13 -11.55
N GLU A 191 11.93 -1.44 -12.29
CA GLU A 191 12.11 -1.17 -13.72
C GLU A 191 12.98 0.08 -14.00
N GLY A 192 13.36 0.82 -12.96
CA GLY A 192 14.06 2.10 -13.11
C GLY A 192 13.23 3.18 -13.82
N ARG A 193 11.90 3.04 -13.80
CA ARG A 193 10.97 3.95 -14.47
C ARG A 193 10.85 5.25 -13.68
N ARG A 194 11.02 6.38 -14.37
CA ARG A 194 10.74 7.71 -13.81
C ARG A 194 9.47 8.26 -14.45
N ARG A 195 8.50 8.63 -13.61
CA ARG A 195 7.30 9.35 -14.05
C ARG A 195 7.57 10.86 -14.01
N PRO A 196 6.89 11.65 -14.84
CA PRO A 196 6.96 13.10 -14.72
C PRO A 196 6.44 13.53 -13.34
N VAL A 197 7.11 14.50 -12.73
CA VAL A 197 6.81 14.99 -11.38
C VAL A 197 5.73 16.05 -11.47
N MET A 198 4.68 15.88 -10.67
CA MET A 198 3.57 16.81 -10.58
C MET A 198 3.37 17.27 -9.15
N TYR A 199 3.35 18.57 -8.94
CA TYR A 199 2.98 19.18 -7.68
C TYR A 199 1.53 19.63 -7.70
N ILE A 200 0.81 19.37 -6.62
CA ILE A 200 -0.56 19.83 -6.42
C ILE A 200 -0.64 20.59 -5.10
N GLY A 201 -0.97 21.88 -5.18
CA GLY A 201 -1.20 22.70 -4.00
C GLY A 201 -2.38 22.15 -3.20
N LEU A 202 -2.19 21.96 -1.89
CA LEU A 202 -3.20 21.42 -0.98
C LEU A 202 -4.52 22.23 -1.05
N GLU A 203 -4.43 23.54 -1.29
CA GLU A 203 -5.59 24.42 -1.43
C GLU A 203 -6.53 24.04 -2.58
N THR A 204 -6.03 23.32 -3.59
CA THR A 204 -6.83 22.83 -4.74
C THR A 204 -7.53 21.50 -4.45
N LEU A 205 -7.18 20.86 -3.32
CA LEU A 205 -7.68 19.55 -2.91
C LEU A 205 -8.71 19.66 -1.77
N GLU A 206 -8.37 20.42 -0.72
CA GLU A 206 -9.17 20.54 0.50
C GLU A 206 -10.54 21.19 0.24
N GLY A 207 -11.62 20.46 0.55
CA GLY A 207 -12.99 20.94 0.38
C GLY A 207 -13.42 21.15 -1.08
N VAL A 208 -12.62 20.68 -2.04
CA VAL A 208 -12.91 20.80 -3.48
C VAL A 208 -13.53 19.51 -4.00
N ASN A 209 -14.64 19.62 -4.72
CA ASN A 209 -15.33 18.48 -5.32
C ASN A 209 -14.43 17.73 -6.32
N SER A 210 -14.60 16.41 -6.40
CA SER A 210 -13.85 15.51 -7.30
C SER A 210 -12.32 15.47 -7.10
N SER A 211 -11.75 16.23 -6.16
CA SER A 211 -10.29 16.37 -6.01
C SER A 211 -9.58 15.06 -5.69
N VAL A 212 -10.12 14.24 -4.78
CA VAL A 212 -9.56 12.93 -4.42
C VAL A 212 -9.54 11.99 -5.62
N LYS A 213 -10.62 12.00 -6.43
CA LYS A 213 -10.69 11.17 -7.65
C LYS A 213 -9.67 11.63 -8.68
N ALA A 214 -9.56 12.95 -8.89
CA ALA A 214 -8.60 13.53 -9.83
C ALA A 214 -7.16 13.26 -9.41
N PHE A 215 -6.85 13.42 -8.12
CA PHE A 215 -5.55 13.08 -7.54
C PHE A 215 -5.16 11.62 -7.84
N ARG A 216 -6.06 10.66 -7.57
CA ARG A 216 -5.82 9.23 -7.86
C ARG A 216 -5.59 8.94 -9.34
N GLN A 217 -6.34 9.61 -10.22
CA GLN A 217 -6.17 9.45 -11.66
C GLN A 217 -4.81 9.98 -12.12
N LEU A 218 -4.40 11.16 -11.63
CA LEU A 218 -3.08 11.74 -11.93
C LEU A 218 -1.95 10.88 -11.33
N ALA A 219 -2.06 10.42 -10.09
CA ALA A 219 -1.08 9.56 -9.42
C ALA A 219 -0.88 8.20 -10.12
N SER A 220 -1.83 7.77 -10.95
CA SER A 220 -1.66 6.56 -11.76
C SER A 220 -0.67 6.70 -12.92
N VAL A 221 -0.34 7.94 -13.32
CA VAL A 221 0.51 8.27 -14.48
C VAL A 221 1.73 9.11 -14.11
N TYR A 222 1.55 10.04 -13.17
CA TYR A 222 2.56 10.99 -12.71
C TYR A 222 3.12 10.59 -11.34
N ASP A 223 4.30 11.11 -10.99
CA ASP A 223 4.79 11.09 -9.62
C ASP A 223 4.26 12.34 -8.90
N VAL A 224 3.14 12.19 -8.20
CA VAL A 224 2.38 13.31 -7.65
C VAL A 224 2.79 13.60 -6.21
N TYR A 225 3.00 14.89 -5.91
CA TYR A 225 3.31 15.41 -4.59
C TYR A 225 2.30 16.48 -4.19
N VAL A 226 1.84 16.42 -2.93
CA VAL A 226 0.99 17.47 -2.35
C VAL A 226 1.89 18.54 -1.74
N VAL A 227 1.71 19.80 -2.15
CA VAL A 227 2.47 20.93 -1.63
C VAL A 227 1.59 21.76 -0.71
N ALA A 228 2.02 22.00 0.52
CA ALA A 228 1.30 22.80 1.49
C ALA A 228 2.18 23.93 2.03
N GLY A 229 1.60 25.12 2.19
CA GLY A 229 2.28 26.29 2.76
C GLY A 229 2.21 26.30 4.29
N PRO A 230 3.29 25.97 5.04
CA PRO A 230 3.25 25.97 6.49
C PRO A 230 3.02 27.39 7.05
N ARG A 231 2.37 27.48 8.21
CA ARG A 231 2.23 28.72 8.97
C ARG A 231 3.38 28.82 9.96
N TYR A 232 4.37 29.67 9.67
CA TYR A 232 5.57 29.79 10.51
C TYR A 232 5.28 30.43 11.88
N ASN A 233 4.20 31.20 11.99
CA ASN A 233 3.72 31.75 13.26
C ASN A 233 2.88 30.74 14.08
N ASP A 234 2.62 29.54 13.54
CA ASP A 234 1.94 28.46 14.26
C ASP A 234 2.53 27.08 13.89
N PRO A 235 3.73 26.75 14.41
CA PRO A 235 4.42 25.51 14.07
C PRO A 235 3.65 24.23 14.39
N GLY A 236 2.68 24.27 15.32
CA GLY A 236 1.88 23.10 15.69
C GLY A 236 1.03 22.54 14.54
N THR A 237 0.71 23.38 13.56
CA THR A 237 -0.13 23.04 12.40
C THR A 237 0.63 22.35 11.27
N TRP A 238 1.95 22.22 11.34
CA TRP A 238 2.76 21.70 10.23
C TRP A 238 2.48 20.23 9.90
N GLY A 239 1.92 19.48 10.85
CA GLY A 239 1.48 18.10 10.63
C GLY A 239 0.08 17.97 10.01
N ASP A 240 -0.71 19.04 9.93
CA ASP A 240 -2.08 18.99 9.41
C ASP A 240 -2.16 18.58 7.94
N PRO A 241 -1.30 19.11 7.03
CA PRO A 241 -1.26 18.66 5.65
C PRO A 241 -1.02 17.16 5.50
N VAL A 242 -0.09 16.61 6.29
CA VAL A 242 0.22 15.17 6.27
C VAL A 242 -1.00 14.37 6.71
N ARG A 243 -1.60 14.73 7.85
CA ARG A 243 -2.79 14.05 8.37
C ARG A 243 -3.96 14.10 7.39
N TRP A 244 -4.20 15.27 6.78
CA TRP A 244 -5.27 15.42 5.80
C TRP A 244 -5.01 14.57 4.56
N SER A 245 -3.79 14.63 4.00
CA SER A 245 -3.44 13.84 2.81
C SER A 245 -3.54 12.34 3.06
N GLU A 246 -3.02 11.83 4.17
CA GLU A 246 -3.15 10.41 4.51
C GLU A 246 -4.62 9.98 4.67
N SER A 247 -5.44 10.81 5.30
CA SER A 247 -6.85 10.49 5.57
C SER A 247 -7.73 10.51 4.32
N ASN A 248 -7.43 11.37 3.34
CA ASN A 248 -8.28 11.59 2.17
C ASN A 248 -7.73 10.96 0.89
N LEU A 249 -6.41 10.96 0.72
CA LEU A 249 -5.73 10.50 -0.49
C LEU A 249 -5.15 9.09 -0.32
N GLY A 250 -4.88 8.67 0.92
CA GLY A 250 -4.44 7.32 1.25
C GLY A 250 -3.02 7.02 0.76
N VAL A 251 -2.81 5.79 0.27
CA VAL A 251 -1.47 5.27 -0.07
C VAL A 251 -0.77 6.09 -1.16
N ASP A 252 -1.52 6.66 -2.11
CA ASP A 252 -0.94 7.50 -3.17
C ASP A 252 -0.23 8.76 -2.64
N ALA A 253 -0.63 9.28 -1.46
CA ALA A 253 -0.02 10.45 -0.84
C ALA A 253 0.99 10.11 0.27
N TRP A 254 1.18 8.84 0.61
CA TRP A 254 2.11 8.43 1.65
C TRP A 254 3.55 8.80 1.29
N ASN A 255 4.21 9.54 2.17
CA ASN A 255 5.54 10.11 1.96
C ASN A 255 5.64 11.01 0.70
N LYS A 256 4.56 11.73 0.36
CA LYS A 256 4.46 12.62 -0.81
C LYS A 256 3.95 14.03 -0.47
N VAL A 257 4.04 14.45 0.79
CA VAL A 257 3.66 15.80 1.23
C VAL A 257 4.90 16.66 1.42
N ILE A 258 4.93 17.84 0.80
CA ILE A 258 6.01 18.82 0.88
C ILE A 258 5.48 20.08 1.56
N ALA A 259 6.08 20.45 2.69
CA ALA A 259 5.76 21.69 3.40
C ALA A 259 6.75 22.80 3.00
N THR A 260 6.31 23.77 2.21
CA THR A 260 7.11 24.93 1.80
C THR A 260 6.25 26.12 1.41
N ARG A 261 6.72 27.34 1.68
CA ARG A 261 6.17 28.56 1.09
C ARG A 261 6.91 29.02 -0.17
N ASN A 262 8.13 28.52 -0.40
CA ASN A 262 8.92 28.83 -1.58
C ASN A 262 8.65 27.75 -2.63
N ARG A 263 7.48 27.83 -3.27
CA ARG A 263 6.98 26.82 -4.21
C ARG A 263 7.77 26.84 -5.51
N GLY A 264 8.25 28.00 -5.97
CA GLY A 264 9.09 28.14 -7.17
C GLY A 264 10.43 27.42 -7.14
N LEU A 265 10.94 27.09 -5.94
CA LEU A 265 12.21 26.35 -5.79
C LEU A 265 12.09 24.85 -6.07
N LEU A 266 10.86 24.34 -6.24
CA LEU A 266 10.62 22.93 -6.54
C LEU A 266 10.99 22.62 -8.00
N LEU A 267 11.52 21.42 -8.23
CA LEU A 267 11.90 20.95 -9.57
C LEU A 267 10.97 19.83 -10.00
N GLY A 268 10.13 20.11 -10.99
CA GLY A 268 9.20 19.14 -11.56
C GLY A 268 8.64 19.61 -12.89
N ASP A 269 7.78 18.79 -13.49
CA ASP A 269 7.25 19.03 -14.84
C ASP A 269 5.98 19.90 -14.78
N TYR A 270 5.15 19.70 -13.76
CA TYR A 270 3.85 20.38 -13.61
C TYR A 270 3.61 20.86 -12.19
N PHE A 271 2.92 22.00 -12.04
CA PHE A 271 2.40 22.50 -10.77
C PHE A 271 0.94 22.93 -10.93
N ILE A 272 0.03 22.42 -10.10
CA ILE A 272 -1.38 22.84 -10.06
C ILE A 272 -1.60 23.66 -8.78
N ALA A 273 -1.98 24.93 -8.91
CA ALA A 273 -2.20 25.86 -7.80
C ALA A 273 -3.39 26.79 -8.07
N ARG A 274 -4.03 27.31 -7.02
CA ARG A 274 -5.13 28.30 -7.19
C ARG A 274 -4.62 29.71 -7.49
N ASP A 275 -3.48 30.07 -6.93
CA ASP A 275 -2.86 31.39 -7.08
C ASP A 275 -1.39 31.21 -7.46
N PRO A 276 -1.05 31.33 -8.76
CA PRO A 276 0.32 31.24 -9.24
C PRO A 276 1.24 32.38 -8.75
N GLU A 277 0.71 33.47 -8.21
CA GLU A 277 1.56 34.52 -7.62
C GLU A 277 1.96 34.16 -6.17
N ASP A 278 1.24 33.23 -5.51
CA ASP A 278 1.60 32.76 -4.18
C ASP A 278 2.82 31.83 -4.20
N GLY A 279 3.82 32.18 -3.39
CA GLY A 279 4.98 31.32 -3.13
C GLY A 279 6.00 31.27 -4.28
N GLY A 280 6.00 32.25 -5.18
CA GLY A 280 7.03 32.42 -6.20
C GLY A 280 6.90 31.43 -7.37
N LEU A 281 5.70 30.98 -7.73
CA LEU A 281 5.54 30.01 -8.83
C LEU A 281 5.88 30.59 -10.20
N GLU A 282 6.01 31.91 -10.33
CA GLU A 282 6.61 32.55 -11.51
C GLU A 282 8.04 32.09 -11.79
N ASP A 283 8.78 31.66 -10.75
CA ASP A 283 10.12 31.10 -10.86
C ASP A 283 10.14 29.57 -11.09
N PHE A 284 8.96 28.91 -11.05
CA PHE A 284 8.87 27.47 -11.28
C PHE A 284 9.19 27.16 -12.75
N MET A 285 10.19 26.31 -12.98
CA MET A 285 10.68 26.02 -14.34
C MET A 285 9.72 25.18 -15.19
N GLY A 286 8.81 24.44 -14.55
CA GLY A 286 7.83 23.59 -15.24
C GLY A 286 6.58 24.33 -15.68
N THR A 287 5.54 23.58 -16.06
CA THR A 287 4.26 24.16 -16.46
C THR A 287 3.36 24.39 -15.25
N VAL A 288 2.91 25.63 -15.03
CA VAL A 288 1.95 25.99 -13.99
C VAL A 288 0.53 25.96 -14.56
N ILE A 289 -0.38 25.30 -13.86
CA ILE A 289 -1.82 25.23 -14.14
C ILE A 289 -2.55 25.99 -13.03
N GLU A 290 -3.19 27.10 -13.41
CA GLU A 290 -3.99 27.92 -12.51
C GLU A 290 -5.39 27.33 -12.32
N PHE A 291 -5.59 26.60 -11.23
CA PHE A 291 -6.86 25.97 -10.87
C PHE A 291 -7.89 27.00 -10.40
N GLY A 292 -9.07 27.00 -11.01
CA GLY A 292 -10.13 27.99 -10.80
C GLY A 292 -10.13 29.11 -11.84
N SER A 293 -9.16 29.13 -12.77
CA SER A 293 -9.16 30.04 -13.93
C SER A 293 -10.30 29.73 -14.90
N GLU A 294 -10.48 30.59 -15.91
CA GLU A 294 -11.48 30.38 -16.98
C GLU A 294 -11.24 29.06 -17.74
N GLN A 295 -9.98 28.66 -17.92
CA GLN A 295 -9.60 27.45 -18.66
C GLN A 295 -9.65 26.18 -17.79
N PHE A 296 -9.34 26.30 -16.49
CA PHE A 296 -9.22 25.17 -15.56
C PHE A 296 -10.13 25.37 -14.35
N HIS A 297 -11.42 25.52 -14.58
CA HIS A 297 -12.37 25.91 -13.54
C HIS A 297 -12.58 24.81 -12.49
N ILE A 298 -12.61 23.55 -12.94
CA ILE A 298 -12.81 22.36 -12.11
C ILE A 298 -11.80 21.25 -12.43
N TRP A 299 -11.74 20.21 -11.59
CA TRP A 299 -10.80 19.11 -11.77
C TRP A 299 -11.02 18.34 -13.07
N GLU A 300 -12.25 18.28 -13.57
CA GLU A 300 -12.58 17.65 -14.85
C GLU A 300 -11.89 18.36 -16.04
N ASP A 301 -11.73 19.69 -15.99
CA ASP A 301 -11.00 20.45 -17.01
C ASP A 301 -9.51 20.10 -17.01
N VAL A 302 -8.93 20.03 -15.81
CA VAL A 302 -7.52 19.65 -15.60
C VAL A 302 -7.25 18.21 -16.08
N LEU A 303 -8.13 17.27 -15.72
CA LEU A 303 -8.00 15.88 -16.16
C LEU A 303 -8.10 15.75 -17.68
N THR A 304 -9.04 16.48 -18.30
CA THR A 304 -9.20 16.51 -19.77
C THR A 304 -7.94 17.03 -20.46
N PHE A 305 -7.29 18.05 -19.87
CA PHE A 305 -6.02 18.56 -20.38
C PHE A 305 -4.91 17.50 -20.35
N PHE A 306 -4.70 16.84 -19.21
CA PHE A 306 -3.65 15.82 -19.08
C PHE A 306 -3.94 14.54 -19.88
N GLU A 307 -5.21 14.18 -20.08
CA GLU A 307 -5.59 13.08 -20.96
C GLU A 307 -5.18 13.35 -22.41
N ARG A 308 -5.39 14.57 -22.91
CA ARG A 308 -4.97 14.99 -24.26
C ARG A 308 -3.45 15.04 -24.40
N LEU A 309 -2.74 15.35 -23.32
CA LEU A 309 -1.28 15.44 -23.28
C LEU A 309 -0.62 14.05 -23.29
N GLY A 310 -1.20 13.09 -22.57
CA GLY A 310 -0.72 11.69 -22.49
C GLY A 310 -1.22 10.77 -23.60
N GLY A 311 -2.09 11.26 -24.50
CA GLY A 311 -2.60 10.53 -25.67
C GLY A 311 -1.79 10.73 -26.96
N GLN A 312 -0.57 11.29 -26.87
CA GLN A 312 0.38 11.44 -27.98
C GLN A 312 1.48 10.38 -27.97
#